data_AF-A0A6B3EKS9-F1
#
_entry.id   AF-A0A6B3EKS9-F1
#
_cell.length_a   1.000
_cell.length_b   1.000
_cell.length_c   1.000
_cell.angle_alpha   90.00
_cell.angle_beta   90.00
_cell.angle_gamma   90.00
#
_symmetry.space_group_name_H-M   'P 1'
#
loop_
_entity.id
_entity.type
_entity.pdbx_description
1 polymer ?
#
loop_
_entity_poly.entity_id
_entity_poly.type
_entity_poly.pdbx_seq_one_letter_code
_entity_poly.pdbx_strand_id
1 'polypeptide(L)' 'MPVTTTPEAALPVREVSRLIGDWVSRLGEVWVEGQVTQISRRPGARVVFLTFRDSSHDVSISVTCFRPVFD' A
#
# COMPACT_ATOMS: atom_id res chain seq x y z
N MET A 1 -7.23 5.38 20.47
CA MET A 1 -8.36 4.65 21.08
C MET A 1 -9.06 3.86 19.99
N PRO A 2 -9.57 2.66 20.28
CA PRO A 2 -10.34 1.88 19.31
C PRO A 2 -11.62 2.66 18.94
N VAL A 3 -11.99 2.62 17.66
CA VAL A 3 -13.25 3.20 17.20
C VAL A 3 -14.37 2.18 17.42
N THR A 4 -15.45 2.59 18.08
CA THR A 4 -16.62 1.75 18.29
C THR A 4 -17.61 1.94 17.14
N THR A 5 -18.02 0.84 16.50
CA THR A 5 -18.97 0.86 15.37
C THR A 5 -20.05 -0.20 15.59
N THR A 6 -21.26 0.06 15.10
CA THR A 6 -22.35 -0.93 15.03
C THR A 6 -22.86 -1.03 13.59
N PRO A 7 -23.69 -2.04 13.24
CA PRO A 7 -24.32 -2.11 11.92
C PRO A 7 -25.16 -0.87 11.56
N GLU A 8 -25.82 -0.27 12.55
CA GLU A 8 -26.67 0.92 12.39
C GLU A 8 -25.85 2.22 12.33
N ALA A 9 -24.65 2.21 12.92
CA ALA A 9 -23.73 3.35 12.98
C ALA A 9 -22.36 2.96 12.40
N ALA A 10 -22.35 2.46 11.17
CA ALA A 10 -21.13 2.08 10.48
C ALA A 10 -20.31 3.31 10.06
N LEU A 11 -18.98 3.19 10.08
CA LEU A 11 -18.12 4.21 9.50
C LEU A 11 -18.22 4.20 7.98
N PRO A 12 -18.22 5.37 7.34
CA PRO A 12 -18.06 5.42 5.90
C PRO A 12 -16.66 4.92 5.51
N VAL A 13 -16.55 4.23 4.38
CA VAL A 13 -15.27 3.65 3.88
C VAL A 13 -14.14 4.68 3.81
N ARG A 14 -14.46 5.93 3.44
CA ARG A 14 -13.48 7.03 3.42
C ARG A 14 -12.80 7.25 4.76
N GLU A 15 -13.54 7.09 5.85
CA GLU A 15 -13.03 7.32 7.21
C GLU A 15 -12.13 6.16 7.64
N VAL A 16 -12.53 4.92 7.34
CA VAL A 16 -11.67 3.75 7.58
C VAL A 16 -10.38 3.83 6.77
N SER A 17 -10.47 4.23 5.50
CA SER A 17 -9.30 4.42 4.63
C SER A 17 -8.36 5.50 5.18
N ARG A 18 -8.91 6.61 5.67
CA ARG A 18 -8.14 7.68 6.33
C ARG A 18 -7.45 7.17 7.59
N LEU A 19 -8.14 6.44 8.45
CA LEU A 19 -7.59 5.88 9.70
C LEU A 19 -6.47 4.86 9.43
N ILE A 20 -6.61 4.01 8.41
CA ILE A 20 -5.55 3.10 7.98
C ILE A 20 -4.33 3.91 7.52
N GLY A 21 -4.54 4.93 6.69
CA GLY A 21 -3.46 5.82 6.24
C GLY A 21 -2.73 6.50 7.40
N ASP A 22 -3.48 7.04 8.37
CA ASP A 22 -2.92 7.70 9.58
C ASP A 22 -2.15 6.73 10.49
N TRP A 23 -2.50 5.44 10.49
CA TRP A 23 -1.80 4.44 11.26
C TRP A 23 -0.51 3.99 10.53
N VAL A 24 -0.61 3.72 9.23
CA VAL A 24 0.54 3.34 8.39
C VAL A 24 1.58 4.46 8.32
N SER A 25 1.15 5.73 8.26
CA SER A 25 2.06 6.89 8.20
C SER A 25 2.98 7.01 9.42
N ARG A 26 2.62 6.38 10.55
CA ARG A 26 3.48 6.32 11.75
C ARG A 26 4.75 5.51 11.55
N LEU A 27 4.81 4.66 10.52
CA LEU A 27 6.04 3.96 10.13
C LEU A 27 7.11 4.94 9.61
N GLY A 28 6.70 6.08 9.06
CA GLY A 28 7.61 7.03 8.41
C GLY A 28 8.23 6.48 7.13
N GLU A 29 9.39 7.02 6.76
CA GLU A 29 10.21 6.50 5.67
C GLU A 29 11.00 5.29 6.17
N VAL A 30 10.87 4.16 5.46
CA VAL A 30 11.51 2.89 5.82
C VAL A 30 12.16 2.25 4.61
N TRP A 31 13.27 1.56 4.86
CA TRP A 31 13.90 0.69 3.87
C TRP A 31 13.33 -0.72 3.99
N VAL A 32 13.11 -1.36 2.84
CA VAL A 32 12.59 -2.73 2.77
C VAL A 32 13.48 -3.58 1.86
N GLU A 33 13.63 -4.85 2.22
CA GLU A 33 14.21 -5.88 1.36
C GLU A 33 13.08 -6.76 0.82
N GLY A 34 13.16 -7.14 -0.46
CA GLY A 34 12.19 -8.02 -1.07
C GLY A 34 12.47 -8.25 -2.55
N GLN A 35 11.78 -9.22 -3.12
CA GLN A 35 11.87 -9.55 -4.54
C GLN A 35 10.72 -8.90 -5.31
N VAL A 36 11.00 -8.33 -6.47
CA VAL A 36 9.94 -7.86 -7.39
C VAL A 36 9.36 -9.06 -8.12
N THR A 37 8.09 -9.38 -7.83
CA THR A 37 7.41 -10.56 -8.41
C THR A 37 6.42 -10.21 -9.51
N GLN A 38 5.94 -8.96 -9.54
CA GLN A 38 5.07 -8.47 -10.60
C GLN A 38 5.38 -7.01 -10.91
N ILE A 39 5.31 -6.67 -12.21
CA ILE A 39 5.47 -5.32 -12.72
C ILE A 39 4.31 -5.02 -13.68
N SER A 40 3.52 -3.99 -13.37
CA SER A 40 2.43 -3.53 -14.23
C SER A 40 2.72 -2.11 -14.74
N ARG A 41 3.09 -2.04 -16.02
CA ARG A 41 3.36 -0.80 -16.76
C ARG A 41 2.25 -0.59 -17.78
N ARG A 42 1.42 0.43 -17.56
CA ARG A 42 0.38 0.82 -18.53
C ARG A 42 0.92 1.90 -19.47
N PRO A 43 0.72 1.80 -20.80
CA PRO A 43 1.09 2.87 -21.73
C PRO A 43 0.44 4.20 -21.32
N GLY A 44 1.22 5.28 -21.32
CA GLY A 44 0.75 6.63 -20.94
C GLY A 44 0.56 6.87 -19.44
N ALA A 45 0.64 5.85 -18.58
CA ALA A 45 0.52 6.04 -17.13
C ALA A 45 1.82 6.59 -16.52
N ARG A 46 1.67 7.62 -15.66
CA ARG A 46 2.80 8.23 -14.92
C ARG A 46 3.33 7.37 -13.77
N VAL A 47 2.53 6.41 -13.32
CA VAL A 47 2.84 5.53 -12.19
C VAL A 47 2.97 4.09 -12.66
N VAL A 48 3.90 3.37 -12.06
CA VAL A 48 4.11 1.93 -12.23
C VAL A 48 3.68 1.24 -10.94
N PHE A 49 2.96 0.14 -11.07
CA PHE A 49 2.59 -0.72 -9.94
C PHE A 49 3.50 -1.93 -9.91
N LEU A 50 4.05 -2.21 -8.74
CA LEU A 50 4.97 -3.32 -8.47
C LEU A 50 4.41 -4.16 -7.32
N THR A 51 4.74 -5.44 -7.30
CA THR A 51 4.52 -6.30 -6.13
C THR A 51 5.87 -6.73 -5.60
N PHE A 52 6.15 -6.42 -4.34
CA PHE A 52 7.32 -6.89 -3.60
C PHE A 52 6.90 -8.08 -2.75
N ARG A 53 7.67 -9.17 -2.80
CA ARG A 53 7.45 -10.38 -2.00
C ARG A 53 8.64 -10.64 -1.08
N ASP A 54 8.36 -11.08 0.14
CA ASP A 54 9.39 -11.56 1.07
C ASP A 54 10.06 -12.82 0.51
N SER A 55 11.38 -12.95 0.69
CA SER A 55 12.17 -14.06 0.14
C SER A 55 11.96 -15.38 0.89
N SER A 56 11.46 -15.32 2.12
CA SER A 56 11.35 -16.43 3.07
C SER A 56 9.91 -16.77 3.45
N HIS A 57 8.98 -15.83 3.31
CA HIS A 57 7.58 -16.00 3.71
C HIS A 57 6.60 -15.62 2.59
N ASP A 58 5.39 -16.18 2.65
CA ASP A 58 4.31 -15.84 1.73
C ASP A 58 3.64 -14.51 2.13
N VAL A 59 4.41 -13.43 2.00
CA VAL A 59 3.96 -12.06 2.31
C VAL A 59 4.31 -11.17 1.12
N SER A 60 3.39 -10.29 0.75
CA SER A 60 3.59 -9.37 -0.37
C SER A 60 3.00 -7.99 -0.10
N ILE A 61 3.64 -6.97 -0.67
CA ILE A 61 3.23 -5.58 -0.57
C ILE A 61 3.17 -4.99 -1.98
N SER A 62 2.09 -4.26 -2.27
CA SER A 62 1.99 -3.47 -3.49
C SER A 62 2.75 -2.16 -3.32
N VAL A 63 3.68 -1.89 -4.23
CA VAL A 63 4.49 -0.68 -4.29
C VAL A 63 4.10 0.12 -5.53
N THR A 64 4.07 1.44 -5.40
CA THR A 64 3.91 2.34 -6.56
C THR A 64 5.07 3.29 -6.63
N CYS A 65 5.54 3.56 -7.84
CA CYS A 65 6.55 4.59 -8.08
C CYS A 65 6.22 5.36 -9.37
N PHE A 66 6.79 6.56 -9.48
CA PHE A 66 6.73 7.28 -10.75
C PHE A 66 7.58 6.58 -11.79
N ARG A 67 7.16 6.71 -13.06
CA ARG A 67 7.81 6.08 -14.20
C ARG A 67 9.34 6.31 -14.28
N PRO A 68 9.88 7.51 -14.02
CA PRO A 68 11.33 7.75 -14.07
C PRO A 68 12.14 7.08 -12.96
N VAL A 69 11.51 6.58 -11.89
CA VAL A 69 12.19 5.79 -10.84
C VAL A 69 12.35 4.33 -11.30
N PHE A 70 11.47 3.88 -12.20
CA PHE A 70 11.46 2.52 -12.70
C PHE A 70 12.25 2.34 -14.01
N ASP A 71 12.20 3.33 -14.90
CA ASP A 71 12.88 3.30 -16.21
C ASP A 71 14.41 3.41 -16.06
#